data_AF-A0A1A6AUG5-F1
#
_entry.id   AF-A0A1A6AUG5-F1
#
_cell.length_a   1.000
_cell.length_b   1.000
_cell.length_c   1.000
_cell.angle_alpha   90.00
_cell.angle_beta   90.00
_cell.angle_gamma   90.00
#
_symmetry.space_group_name_H-M   'P 1'
#
loop_
_entity.id
_entity.type
_entity.pdbx_description
1 polymer ?
#
loop_
_entity_poly.entity_id
_entity_poly.type
_entity_poly.pdbx_seq_one_letter_code
_entity_poly.pdbx_strand_id
1 'polypeptide(L)'
;MKINDKNFLLELKGKNPAALEYIINTYCNLVFKIVLNVLGNDNYENAKECINDVYLLIWNKSHLYNPEKSSFKNWLLAVSKYKAIDYKRSLAKQDNLQIEEQMLLSNTDVENEYILKEKKRRIDKAFTI
;
A
#
# COMPACT_ATOMS: atom_id res chain seq x y z
N MET A 1 12.56 -0.76 32.75
CA MET A 1 13.77 -1.40 32.19
C MET A 1 14.12 -0.71 30.87
N LYS A 2 15.39 -0.41 30.59
CA LYS A 2 15.78 0.28 29.34
C LYS A 2 15.93 -0.74 28.20
N ILE A 3 15.31 -0.47 27.06
CA ILE A 3 15.43 -1.31 25.86
C ILE A 3 16.80 -1.09 25.20
N ASN A 4 17.42 -2.16 24.71
CA ASN A 4 18.70 -2.17 24.01
C ASN A 4 18.78 -3.36 23.04
N ASP A 5 19.89 -3.45 22.29
CA ASP A 5 20.14 -4.49 21.27
C ASP A 5 20.04 -5.94 21.77
N LYS A 6 20.17 -6.19 23.08
CA LYS A 6 20.12 -7.54 23.65
C LYS A 6 18.71 -7.97 24.06
N ASN A 7 17.83 -7.02 24.41
CA ASN A 7 16.52 -7.34 24.98
C ASN A 7 15.33 -6.95 24.11
N PHE A 8 15.51 -6.08 23.10
CA PHE A 8 14.39 -5.54 22.33
C PHE A 8 13.54 -6.63 21.67
N LEU A 9 14.11 -7.74 21.23
CA LEU A 9 13.38 -8.84 20.61
C LEU A 9 12.49 -9.59 21.60
N LEU A 10 12.99 -9.82 22.82
CA LEU A 10 12.25 -10.50 23.87
C LEU A 10 11.09 -9.62 24.34
N GLU A 11 11.35 -8.34 24.54
CA GLU A 11 10.36 -7.33 24.91
C GLU A 11 9.31 -7.11 23.81
N LEU A 12 9.72 -7.15 22.53
CA LEU A 12 8.79 -7.08 21.39
C LEU A 12 7.85 -8.29 21.36
N LYS A 13 8.35 -9.49 21.65
CA LYS A 13 7.50 -10.69 21.77
C LYS A 13 6.53 -10.58 22.94
N GLY A 14 6.95 -9.95 24.05
CA GLY A 14 6.11 -9.59 25.18
C GLY A 14 5.15 -8.42 24.94
N LYS A 15 5.04 -7.90 23.70
CA LYS A 15 4.19 -6.76 23.34
C LYS A 15 4.48 -5.51 24.17
N ASN A 16 5.75 -5.26 24.48
CA ASN A 16 6.19 -4.01 25.10
C ASN A 16 6.34 -2.91 24.03
N PRO A 17 5.56 -1.81 24.08
CA PRO A 17 5.63 -0.74 23.08
C PRO A 17 7.00 -0.07 23.00
N ALA A 18 7.74 0.02 24.11
CA ALA A 18 9.08 0.60 24.13
C ALA A 18 10.07 -0.18 23.25
N ALA A 19 9.82 -1.49 23.05
CA ALA A 19 10.63 -2.31 22.15
C ALA A 19 10.38 -1.99 20.68
N LEU A 20 9.13 -1.71 20.33
CA LEU A 20 8.79 -1.26 18.99
C LEU A 20 9.37 0.12 18.71
N GLU A 21 9.28 1.04 19.68
CA GLU A 21 9.88 2.36 19.59
C GLU A 21 11.40 2.28 19.36
N TYR A 22 12.09 1.40 20.10
CA TYR A 22 13.52 1.13 19.87
C TYR A 22 13.79 0.71 18.43
N ILE A 23 13.02 -0.26 17.90
CA ILE A 23 13.18 -0.74 16.52
C ILE A 23 12.96 0.40 15.52
N ILE A 24 11.91 1.20 15.71
CA ILE A 24 11.61 2.34 14.83
C ILE A 24 12.79 3.32 14.86
N ASN A 25 13.25 3.73 16.04
CA ASN A 25 14.35 4.68 16.17
C ASN A 25 15.67 4.17 15.58
N THR A 26 15.95 2.86 15.71
CA THR A 26 17.19 2.26 15.18
C THR A 26 17.13 2.02 13.67
N TYR A 27 15.97 1.63 13.13
CA TYR A 27 15.86 1.13 11.75
C TYR A 27 15.03 2.01 10.81
N CYS A 28 14.47 3.14 11.26
CA CYS A 28 13.63 4.04 10.45
C CYS A 28 14.26 4.39 9.11
N ASN A 29 15.51 4.85 9.10
CA ASN A 29 16.22 5.24 7.89
C ASN A 29 16.46 4.05 6.94
N LEU A 30 16.68 2.86 7.50
CA LEU A 30 16.91 1.66 6.70
C LEU A 30 15.63 1.20 6.01
N VAL A 31 14.54 1.07 6.79
CA VAL A 31 13.23 0.67 6.28
C VAL A 31 12.73 1.69 5.25
N PHE A 32 12.86 2.98 5.57
CA PHE A 32 12.48 4.07 4.68
C PHE A 32 13.17 3.98 3.31
N LYS A 33 14.50 3.83 3.29
CA LYS A 33 15.27 3.72 2.04
C LYS A 33 14.83 2.52 1.18
N ILE A 34 14.52 1.39 1.80
CA ILE A 34 14.13 0.18 1.06
C ILE A 34 12.75 0.35 0.46
N VAL A 35 11.79 0.82 1.25
CA VAL A 35 10.42 1.03 0.80
C VAL A 35 10.41 2.07 -0.32
N LEU A 36 11.10 3.19 -0.15
CA LEU A 36 11.20 4.22 -1.18
C LEU A 36 11.87 3.71 -2.46
N ASN A 37 12.92 2.89 -2.35
CA ASN A 37 13.58 2.30 -3.53
C ASN A 37 12.64 1.34 -4.31
N VAL A 38 11.73 0.65 -3.63
CA VAL A 38 10.75 -0.23 -4.28
C VAL A 38 9.61 0.56 -4.93
N LEU A 39 9.07 1.55 -4.21
CA LEU A 39 7.93 2.36 -4.66
C LEU A 39 8.33 3.43 -5.68
N GLY A 40 9.57 3.91 -5.65
CA GLY A 40 10.07 5.03 -6.46
C GLY A 40 10.18 6.32 -5.64
N ASN A 41 11.16 7.17 -5.98
CA ASN A 41 11.52 8.36 -5.20
C ASN A 41 10.40 9.40 -5.07
N ASP A 42 9.47 9.44 -6.03
CA ASP A 42 8.36 10.41 -6.03
C ASP A 42 7.15 9.94 -5.19
N ASN A 43 7.17 8.70 -4.70
CA ASN A 43 6.07 8.07 -3.96
C ASN A 43 6.22 8.18 -2.43
N TYR A 44 6.57 9.38 -1.93
CA TYR A 44 6.89 9.59 -0.52
C TYR A 44 5.73 9.30 0.43
N GLU A 45 4.49 9.67 0.06
CA GLU A 45 3.32 9.47 0.92
C GLU A 45 2.95 7.99 1.05
N ASN A 46 2.84 7.30 -0.08
CA ASN A 46 2.68 5.84 -0.13
C ASN A 46 3.80 5.09 0.61
N ALA A 47 5.03 5.62 0.59
CA ALA A 47 6.13 5.05 1.35
C ALA A 47 5.91 5.15 2.86
N LYS A 48 5.42 6.28 3.39
CA LYS A 48 5.12 6.41 4.82
C LYS A 48 4.07 5.39 5.28
N GLU A 49 2.99 5.24 4.50
CA GLU A 49 1.95 4.26 4.82
C GLU A 49 2.51 2.84 4.82
N CYS A 50 3.25 2.47 3.78
CA CYS A 50 3.88 1.16 3.69
C CYS A 50 4.87 0.91 4.84
N ILE A 51 5.59 1.92 5.32
CA ILE A 51 6.51 1.80 6.46
C ILE A 51 5.74 1.56 7.77
N ASN A 52 4.64 2.28 7.99
CA ASN A 52 3.77 2.04 9.15
C ASN A 52 3.24 0.62 9.17
N ASP A 53 2.80 0.14 8.00
CA ASP A 53 2.38 -1.23 7.78
C ASP A 53 3.47 -2.26 8.09
N VAL A 54 4.73 -1.98 7.73
CA VAL A 54 5.88 -2.82 8.06
C VAL A 54 6.05 -2.93 9.57
N TYR A 55 6.01 -1.81 10.31
CA TYR A 55 6.14 -1.83 11.76
C TYR A 55 4.96 -2.53 12.45
N LEU A 56 3.75 -2.33 11.94
CA LEU A 56 2.57 -3.05 12.42
C LEU A 56 2.69 -4.56 12.17
N LEU A 57 3.22 -4.96 11.01
CA LEU A 57 3.48 -6.36 10.67
C LEU A 57 4.52 -6.97 11.62
N ILE A 58 5.61 -6.24 11.90
CA ILE A 58 6.64 -6.67 12.85
C ILE A 58 6.07 -6.80 14.25
N TRP A 59 5.28 -5.82 14.69
CA TRP A 59 4.60 -5.86 15.98
C TRP A 59 3.72 -7.11 16.10
N ASN A 60 2.88 -7.36 15.11
CA ASN A 60 1.92 -8.46 15.12
C ASN A 60 2.59 -9.84 14.96
N LYS A 61 3.61 -9.92 14.11
CA LYS A 61 4.26 -11.18 13.71
C LYS A 61 5.67 -11.35 14.27
N SER A 62 6.02 -10.65 15.36
CA SER A 62 7.32 -10.73 16.01
C SER A 62 7.71 -12.15 16.43
N HIS A 63 6.73 -13.01 16.72
CA HIS A 63 6.92 -14.41 17.06
C HIS A 63 7.48 -15.26 15.90
N LEU A 64 7.29 -14.84 14.64
CA LEU A 64 7.81 -15.55 13.46
C LEU A 64 9.31 -15.34 13.24
N TYR A 65 9.91 -14.34 13.89
CA TYR A 65 11.35 -14.13 13.81
C TYR A 65 12.10 -15.27 14.50
N ASN A 66 13.00 -15.91 13.74
CA ASN A 66 13.89 -16.94 14.22
C ASN A 66 15.37 -16.48 14.08
N PRO A 67 16.08 -16.28 15.20
CA PRO A 67 17.48 -15.83 15.18
C PRO A 67 18.45 -16.84 14.56
N GLU A 68 18.13 -18.14 14.55
CA GLU A 68 18.96 -19.19 13.93
C GLU A 68 18.99 -19.09 12.40
N LYS A 69 17.96 -18.50 11.78
CA LYS A 69 17.85 -18.41 10.32
C LYS A 69 18.51 -17.16 9.75
N SER A 70 18.45 -16.04 10.48
CA SER A 70 18.98 -14.75 10.00
C SER A 70 19.04 -13.74 11.13
N SER A 71 19.94 -12.76 11.02
CA SER A 71 19.91 -11.59 11.90
C SER A 71 18.58 -10.83 11.77
N PHE A 72 18.17 -10.16 12.85
CA PHE A 72 16.95 -9.35 12.86
C PHE A 72 16.97 -8.29 11.76
N LYS A 73 18.13 -7.65 11.54
CA LYS A 73 18.32 -6.70 10.45
C LYS A 73 17.99 -7.32 9.09
N ASN A 74 18.51 -8.51 8.79
CA ASN A 74 18.26 -9.16 7.50
C ASN A 74 16.80 -9.60 7.34
N TRP A 75 16.20 -10.10 8.42
CA TRP A 75 14.78 -10.42 8.44
C TRP A 75 13.92 -9.18 8.19
N LEU A 76 14.22 -8.07 8.87
CA LEU A 76 13.57 -6.77 8.67
C LEU A 76 13.71 -6.28 7.23
N LEU A 77 14.91 -6.35 6.65
CA LEU A 77 15.15 -6.00 5.23
C LEU A 77 14.22 -6.77 4.30
N ALA A 78 14.11 -8.08 4.50
CA ALA A 78 13.27 -8.94 3.69
C ALA A 78 11.78 -8.59 3.85
N VAL A 79 11.31 -8.47 5.09
CA VAL A 79 9.92 -8.10 5.41
C VAL A 79 9.55 -6.76 4.76
N SER A 80 10.39 -5.74 4.94
CA SER A 80 10.17 -4.40 4.35
C SER A 80 10.12 -4.45 2.82
N LYS A 81 11.04 -5.18 2.19
CA LYS A 81 11.10 -5.30 0.73
C LYS A 81 9.86 -6.00 0.18
N TYR A 82 9.47 -7.15 0.74
CA TYR A 82 8.30 -7.88 0.26
C TYR A 82 7.01 -7.08 0.49
N LYS A 83 6.86 -6.45 1.66
CA LYS A 83 5.70 -5.60 1.94
C LYS A 83 5.59 -4.42 0.97
N ALA A 84 6.71 -3.78 0.61
CA ALA A 84 6.72 -2.71 -0.38
C ALA A 84 6.39 -3.21 -1.81
N ILE A 85 6.86 -4.40 -2.19
CA ILE A 85 6.51 -5.01 -3.48
C ILE A 85 5.02 -5.30 -3.56
N ASP A 86 4.45 -5.86 -2.50
CA ASP A 86 3.02 -6.17 -2.44
C ASP A 86 2.18 -4.89 -2.42
N TYR A 87 2.62 -3.86 -1.69
CA TYR A 87 1.99 -2.55 -1.69
C TYR A 87 2.00 -1.93 -3.10
N LYS A 88 3.14 -1.95 -3.80
CA LYS A 88 3.25 -1.48 -5.20
C LYS A 88 2.29 -2.19 -6.15
N ARG A 89 2.15 -3.52 -6.00
CA ARG A 89 1.20 -4.32 -6.80
C ARG A 89 -0.25 -3.94 -6.50
N SER A 90 -0.57 -3.65 -5.25
CA SER A 90 -1.90 -3.19 -4.85
C SER A 90 -2.24 -1.83 -5.46
N LEU A 91 -1.30 -0.87 -5.42
CA LEU A 91 -1.48 0.44 -6.05
C LEU A 91 -1.76 0.31 -7.56
N ALA A 92 -0.94 -0.45 -8.28
CA ALA A 92 -1.12 -0.65 -9.72
C ALA A 92 -2.49 -1.29 -10.05
N LYS A 93 -2.98 -2.18 -9.18
CA LYS A 93 -4.33 -2.76 -9.34
C LYS A 93 -5.43 -1.73 -9.10
N GLN A 94 -5.27 -0.86 -8.09
CA GLN A 94 -6.23 0.21 -7.81
C GLN A 94 -6.29 1.23 -8.94
N ASP A 95 -5.13 1.62 -9.50
CA ASP A 95 -5.07 2.53 -10.63
C ASP A 95 -5.78 1.96 -11.86
N ASN A 96 -5.57 0.67 -12.17
CA ASN A 96 -6.26 0.00 -13.28
C ASN A 96 -7.78 -0.04 -13.06
N LEU A 97 -8.24 -0.34 -11.84
CA LEU A 97 -9.67 -0.35 -11.52
C LEU A 97 -10.30 1.04 -11.66
N GLN A 98 -9.61 2.10 -11.23
CA GLN A 98 -10.09 3.47 -11.40
C GLN A 98 -10.21 3.86 -12.87
N ILE A 99 -9.24 3.45 -13.70
CA ILE A 99 -9.30 3.66 -15.15
C ILE A 99 -10.50 2.90 -15.75
N GLU A 100 -10.68 1.63 -15.39
CA GLU A 100 -11.81 0.82 -15.85
C GLU A 100 -13.17 1.43 -15.46
N GLU A 101 -13.31 1.91 -14.22
CA GLU A 101 -14.52 2.58 -13.73
C GLU A 101 -14.79 3.89 -14.49
N GLN A 102 -13.77 4.72 -14.72
CA GLN A 102 -13.88 5.93 -15.53
C GLN A 102 -14.27 5.64 -16.99
N MET A 103 -13.75 4.55 -17.57
CA MET A 103 -14.12 4.10 -18.92
C MET A 103 -15.58 3.63 -18.98
N LEU A 104 -16.07 2.93 -17.96
CA LEU A 104 -17.47 2.49 -17.88
C LEU A 104 -18.44 3.68 -17.74
N LEU A 105 -18.09 4.66 -16.91
CA LEU A 105 -18.88 5.89 -16.74
C LEU A 105 -18.95 6.70 -18.05
N SER A 106 -17.83 6.86 -18.76
CA SER A 106 -17.82 7.61 -20.02
C SER A 106 -18.59 6.94 -21.18
N ASN A 107 -18.61 5.61 -21.26
CA ASN A 107 -19.41 4.90 -22.26
C ASN A 107 -20.93 5.09 -22.07
N THR A 108 -21.38 5.25 -20.83
CA THR A 108 -22.80 5.45 -20.50
C THR A 108 -23.32 6.78 -21.03
N ASP A 109 -22.48 7.82 -21.09
CA ASP A 109 -22.89 9.14 -21.58
C ASP A 109 -23.04 9.17 -23.12
N VAL A 110 -22.12 8.54 -23.85
CA VAL A 110 -22.14 8.54 -25.34
C VAL A 110 -23.32 7.73 -25.88
N GLU A 111 -23.59 6.55 -25.31
CA GLU A 111 -24.70 5.71 -25.75
C GLU A 111 -26.06 6.37 -25.43
N ASN A 112 -26.21 6.95 -24.23
CA ASN A 112 -27.41 7.68 -23.87
C ASN A 112 -27.61 8.94 -24.71
N GLU A 113 -26.56 9.71 -24.97
CA GLU A 113 -26.63 10.89 -25.85
C GLU A 113 -27.07 10.51 -27.27
N TYR A 114 -26.55 9.41 -27.81
CA TYR A 114 -26.96 8.88 -29.11
C TYR A 114 -28.45 8.47 -29.11
N ILE A 115 -28.90 7.74 -28.08
CA ILE A 115 -30.32 7.33 -27.95
C ILE A 115 -31.24 8.56 -27.83
N LEU A 116 -30.85 9.58 -27.06
CA LEU A 116 -31.60 10.83 -26.94
C LEU A 116 -31.66 11.58 -28.28
N LYS A 117 -30.56 11.62 -29.03
CA LYS A 117 -30.49 12.26 -30.35
C LYS A 117 -31.36 11.53 -31.37
N GLU A 118 -31.39 10.20 -31.33
CA GLU A 118 -32.23 9.36 -32.20
C GLU A 118 -33.72 9.52 -31.86
N LYS A 119 -34.08 9.56 -30.56
CA LYS A 119 -35.45 9.84 -30.11
C LYS A 119 -35.92 11.23 -30.54
N LYS A 120 -35.06 12.24 -30.40
CA LYS A 120 -35.37 13.62 -30.82
C LYS A 120 -35.59 13.71 -32.33
N ARG A 121 -34.72 13.08 -33.14
CA ARG A 121 -34.91 12.96 -34.61
C ARG A 121 -36.24 12.32 -35.00
N ARG A 122 -36.69 11.30 -34.27
CA ARG A 122 -37.97 10.63 -34.54
C ARG A 122 -39.16 11.55 -34.24
N ILE A 123 -39.08 12.30 -33.14
CA ILE A 123 -40.09 13.30 -32.78
C ILE A 123 -40.15 14.40 -33.85
N ASP A 124 -39.01 14.98 -34.24
CA ASP A 124 -38.96 16.04 -35.25
C ASP A 124 -39.56 15.59 -36.60
N LYS A 125 -39.31 14.34 -37.01
CA LYS A 125 -39.93 13.75 -38.22
C LYS A 125 -41.43 13.56 -38.10
N ALA A 126 -41.95 13.24 -36.91
CA ALA A 126 -43.38 13.05 -36.68
C ALA A 126 -44.17 14.36 -36.67
N PHE A 127 -43.53 15.48 -36.36
CA PHE A 127 -44.14 16.82 -36.35
C PHE A 127 -44.04 17.59 -37.69
N THR A 128 -43.49 16.96 -38.74
CA THR A 128 -43.33 17.58 -40.08
C THR A 128 -44.40 17.10 -41.09
N ILE A 129 -45.63 16.83 -40.64
CA ILE A 129 -46.82 16.61 -41.50
C ILE A 129 -47.81 17.73 -41.22
#